data_AF-A0A962X8G5-F1
#
_entry.id   AF-A0A962X8G5-F1
#
_cell.length_a   1.000
_cell.length_b   1.000
_cell.length_c   1.000
_cell.angle_alpha   90.00
_cell.angle_beta   90.00
_cell.angle_gamma   90.00
#
_symmetry.space_group_name_H-M   'P 1'
#
loop_
_entity.id
_entity.type
_entity.pdbx_description
1 polymer ?
#
loop_
_entity_poly.entity_id
_entity_poly.type
_entity_poly.pdbx_seq_one_letter_code
_entity_poly.pdbx_strand_id
1 'polypeptide(L)'
;PVGQSLHLQGEQLLADPDRYLRQIAEWLDIRMDAQAIEAMKHPEISPFATLGPDNARGGNNRKYLEDPRLRTGPPPKVNLSDPLEWMADGSGFSPATVALARRLGYQ
;
A
#
# COMPACT_ATOMS: atom_id res chain seq x y z
N PRO A 1 16.32 14.14 4.29
CA PRO A 1 17.75 13.78 4.35
C PRO A 1 17.96 12.34 3.86
N VAL A 2 19.16 11.98 3.40
CA VAL A 2 19.46 10.57 3.04
C VAL A 2 19.17 9.67 4.25
N GLY A 3 18.51 8.54 4.02
CA GLY A 3 18.14 7.58 5.06
C GLY A 3 16.89 7.92 5.87
N GLN A 4 16.29 9.11 5.72
CA GLN A 4 15.07 9.50 6.45
C GLN A 4 13.76 9.20 5.70
N SER A 5 13.83 8.53 4.56
CA SER A 5 12.64 8.06 3.84
C SER A 5 12.95 6.77 3.11
N LEU A 6 11.96 5.87 3.09
CA LEU A 6 11.94 4.67 2.27
C LEU A 6 10.90 4.85 1.16
N HIS A 7 11.25 4.52 -0.08
CA HIS A 7 10.32 4.54 -1.21
C HIS A 7 9.91 3.11 -1.54
N LEU A 8 8.60 2.87 -1.63
CA LEU A 8 8.03 1.57 -1.97
C LEU A 8 6.73 1.74 -2.76
N GLN A 9 6.53 0.90 -3.77
CA GLN A 9 5.24 0.72 -4.43
C GLN A 9 4.36 -0.21 -3.57
N GLY A 10 3.19 0.26 -3.16
CA GLY A 10 2.29 -0.50 -2.29
C GLY A 10 1.89 -1.85 -2.91
N GLU A 11 1.75 -1.88 -4.22
CA GLU A 11 1.49 -3.05 -5.04
C GLU A 11 2.55 -4.15 -4.88
N GLN A 12 3.83 -3.77 -4.79
CA GLN A 12 4.92 -4.72 -4.59
C GLN A 12 4.89 -5.29 -3.17
N LEU A 13 4.57 -4.46 -2.17
CA LEU A 13 4.35 -4.93 -0.79
C LEU A 13 3.20 -5.91 -0.72
N LEU A 14 2.08 -5.67 -1.42
CA LEU A 14 0.96 -6.60 -1.44
C LEU A 14 1.28 -7.91 -2.19
N ALA A 15 2.19 -7.87 -3.16
CA ALA A 15 2.63 -9.05 -3.90
C ALA A 15 3.61 -9.93 -3.10
N ASP A 16 4.48 -9.33 -2.29
CA ASP A 16 5.47 -10.03 -1.45
C ASP A 16 5.62 -9.37 -0.05
N PRO A 17 4.59 -9.47 0.82
CA PRO A 17 4.60 -8.80 2.11
C PRO A 17 5.78 -9.22 3.01
N ASP A 18 6.16 -10.49 3.00
CA ASP A 18 7.22 -10.99 3.86
C ASP A 18 8.58 -10.36 3.54
N ARG A 19 8.86 -10.12 2.25
CA ARG A 19 10.06 -9.39 1.83
C ARG A 19 10.00 -7.92 2.26
N TYR A 20 8.92 -7.22 1.90
CA TYR A 20 8.86 -5.77 2.03
C TYR A 20 8.62 -5.32 3.48
N LEU A 21 7.84 -6.04 4.27
CA LEU A 21 7.67 -5.76 5.70
C LEU A 21 9.00 -5.91 6.47
N ARG A 22 9.83 -6.89 6.08
CA ARG A 22 11.18 -7.04 6.66
C ARG A 22 12.08 -5.87 6.32
N GLN A 23 12.07 -5.40 5.06
CA GLN A 23 12.83 -4.22 4.66
C GLN A 23 12.39 -2.95 5.40
N ILE A 24 11.07 -2.80 5.63
CA ILE A 24 10.52 -1.69 6.40
C ILE A 24 10.97 -1.79 7.87
N ALA A 25 10.88 -2.97 8.47
CA ALA A 25 11.30 -3.20 9.85
C ALA A 25 12.80 -2.96 10.06
N GLU A 26 13.63 -3.40 9.11
CA GLU A 26 15.06 -3.13 9.07
C GLU A 26 15.36 -1.62 8.96
N TRP A 27 14.68 -0.92 8.05
CA TRP A 27 14.85 0.53 7.89
C TRP A 27 14.44 1.33 9.14
N LEU A 28 13.40 0.87 9.86
CA LEU A 28 12.94 1.46 11.10
C LEU A 28 13.78 1.07 12.34
N ASP A 29 14.74 0.16 12.19
CA ASP A 29 15.51 -0.45 13.29
C ASP A 29 14.61 -1.07 14.38
N ILE A 30 13.61 -1.87 13.93
CA ILE A 30 12.69 -2.60 14.80
C ILE A 30 12.77 -4.11 14.55
N ARG A 31 12.10 -4.86 15.43
CA ARG A 31 12.05 -6.32 15.39
C ARG A 31 11.54 -6.85 14.04
N MET A 32 12.28 -7.79 13.45
CA MET A 32 12.06 -8.32 12.10
C MET A 32 12.03 -9.87 12.01
N ASP A 33 11.90 -10.56 13.15
CA ASP A 33 11.75 -12.01 13.17
C ASP A 33 10.39 -12.46 12.57
N ALA A 34 10.27 -13.75 12.28
CA ALA A 34 9.10 -14.30 11.61
C ALA A 34 7.79 -14.03 12.36
N GLN A 35 7.79 -14.05 13.69
CA GLN A 35 6.59 -13.77 14.49
C GLN A 35 6.19 -12.29 14.37
N ALA A 36 7.16 -11.38 14.39
CA ALA A 36 6.92 -9.95 14.20
C ALA A 36 6.35 -9.65 12.82
N ILE A 37 6.94 -10.22 11.76
CA ILE A 37 6.47 -10.03 10.38
C ILE A 37 5.08 -10.66 10.19
N GLU A 38 4.80 -11.81 10.78
CA GLU A 38 3.46 -12.41 10.75
C GLU A 38 2.43 -11.49 11.42
N ALA A 39 2.73 -10.97 12.61
CA ALA A 39 1.83 -10.07 13.32
C ALA A 39 1.51 -8.78 12.51
N MET A 40 2.46 -8.27 11.72
CA MET A 40 2.24 -7.10 10.86
C MET A 40 1.19 -7.37 9.76
N LYS A 41 1.00 -8.62 9.34
CA LYS A 41 -0.02 -9.01 8.35
C LYS A 41 -1.43 -9.13 8.94
N HIS A 42 -1.54 -9.04 10.26
CA HIS A 42 -2.80 -9.10 11.01
C HIS A 42 -3.09 -7.81 11.78
N PRO A 43 -3.31 -6.65 11.11
CA PRO A 43 -3.63 -5.42 11.82
C PRO A 43 -4.92 -5.50 12.65
N GLU A 44 -5.85 -6.39 12.31
CA GLU A 44 -7.10 -6.64 13.01
C GLU A 44 -6.96 -7.20 14.43
N ILE A 45 -5.82 -7.84 14.75
CA ILE A 45 -5.54 -8.34 16.11
C ILE A 45 -4.76 -7.32 16.97
N SER A 46 -4.47 -6.15 16.41
CA SER A 46 -3.75 -5.08 17.12
C SER A 46 -4.55 -4.60 18.34
N PRO A 47 -3.89 -4.24 19.46
CA PRO A 47 -4.55 -3.60 20.59
C PRO A 47 -5.18 -2.23 20.22
N PHE A 48 -4.79 -1.65 19.07
CA PHE A 48 -5.34 -0.41 18.54
C PHE A 48 -6.46 -0.63 17.51
N ALA A 49 -6.82 -1.88 17.19
CA ALA A 49 -7.91 -2.23 16.27
C ALA A 49 -9.27 -2.16 16.98
N THR A 50 -9.60 -1.00 17.53
CA THR A 50 -10.86 -0.73 18.24
C THR A 50 -11.68 0.32 17.51
N LEU A 51 -12.96 0.44 17.87
CA LEU A 51 -13.78 1.54 17.38
C LEU A 51 -13.15 2.87 17.79
N GLY A 52 -13.00 3.77 16.83
CA GLY A 52 -12.53 5.13 17.09
C GLY A 52 -13.51 5.93 17.98
N PRO A 53 -13.11 7.13 18.43
CA PRO A 53 -13.97 8.01 19.21
C PRO A 53 -15.25 8.38 18.44
N ASP A 54 -16.26 8.92 19.12
CA ASP A 54 -17.59 9.17 18.54
C ASP A 54 -17.57 10.01 17.26
N ASN A 55 -16.62 10.94 17.13
CA ASN A 55 -16.42 11.76 15.95
C ASN A 55 -15.60 11.10 14.82
N ALA A 56 -15.09 9.87 15.01
CA ALA A 56 -14.23 9.16 14.07
C ALA A 56 -14.30 7.61 14.19
N ARG A 57 -15.49 7.03 14.44
CA ARG A 57 -15.67 5.62 14.84
C ARG A 57 -15.14 4.57 13.85
N GLY A 58 -15.08 4.87 12.55
CA GLY A 58 -14.89 3.87 11.49
C GLY A 58 -13.80 4.16 10.46
N GLY A 59 -12.83 5.03 10.76
CA GLY A 59 -11.62 5.26 9.95
C GLY A 59 -11.70 4.87 8.46
N ASN A 60 -12.29 5.74 7.65
CA ASN A 60 -12.31 5.86 6.16
C ASN A 60 -12.29 4.64 5.20
N ASN A 61 -12.21 3.36 5.61
CA ASN A 61 -12.22 2.23 4.66
C ASN A 61 -13.21 1.13 5.05
N ARG A 62 -14.45 1.30 4.58
CA ARG A 62 -15.54 0.32 4.76
C ARG A 62 -15.17 -1.09 4.31
N LYS A 63 -14.47 -1.25 3.17
CA LYS A 63 -14.14 -2.58 2.62
C LYS A 63 -13.16 -3.35 3.51
N TYR A 64 -12.29 -2.65 4.23
CA TYR A 64 -11.42 -3.27 5.22
C TYR A 64 -12.19 -3.62 6.48
N LEU A 65 -13.08 -2.76 6.96
CA LEU A 65 -13.92 -3.07 8.13
C LEU A 65 -14.84 -4.28 7.93
N GLU A 66 -15.30 -4.52 6.70
CA GLU A 66 -16.14 -5.67 6.35
C GLU A 66 -15.33 -6.98 6.24
N ASP A 67 -14.05 -6.90 5.87
CA ASP A 67 -13.15 -8.04 5.67
C ASP A 67 -11.70 -7.61 6.02
N PRO A 68 -11.34 -7.62 7.32
CA PRO A 68 -10.13 -6.98 7.83
C PRO A 68 -8.94 -7.93 7.71
N ARG A 69 -8.70 -8.44 6.50
CA ARG A 69 -7.57 -9.31 6.17
C ARG A 69 -6.70 -8.63 5.13
N LEU A 70 -5.39 -8.84 5.25
CA LEU A 70 -4.45 -8.40 4.22
C LEU A 70 -4.74 -9.15 2.91
N ARG A 71 -5.03 -8.39 1.86
CA ARG A 71 -5.26 -8.94 0.51
C ARG A 71 -3.96 -8.94 -0.25
N THR A 72 -3.41 -10.13 -0.50
CA THR A 72 -2.17 -10.31 -1.24
C THR A 72 -2.46 -10.74 -2.67
N GLY A 73 -1.51 -10.46 -3.56
CA GLY A 73 -1.60 -10.86 -4.95
C GLY A 73 -0.70 -10.02 -5.86
N PRO A 74 -0.34 -10.55 -7.04
CA PRO A 74 0.39 -9.76 -8.02
C PRO A 74 -0.47 -8.57 -8.46
N PRO A 75 0.11 -7.36 -8.61
CA PRO A 75 -0.64 -6.24 -9.12
C PRO A 75 -1.05 -6.48 -10.58
N PRO A 76 -2.17 -5.88 -11.01
CA PRO A 76 -2.52 -5.86 -12.42
C PRO A 76 -1.41 -5.17 -13.22
N LYS A 77 -1.08 -5.74 -14.37
CA LYS A 77 -0.17 -5.08 -15.33
C LYS A 77 -0.98 -4.02 -16.07
N VAL A 78 -0.72 -2.76 -15.77
CA VAL A 78 -1.32 -1.60 -16.44
C VAL A 78 -0.21 -0.74 -17.03
N ASN A 79 -0.42 -0.21 -18.23
CA ASN A 79 0.51 0.72 -18.85
C ASN A 79 -0.02 2.15 -18.71
N LEU A 80 0.88 3.13 -18.57
CA LEU A 80 0.51 4.55 -18.50
C LEU A 80 -0.20 5.08 -19.76
N SER A 81 -0.11 4.35 -20.87
CA SER A 81 -0.78 4.67 -22.14
C SER A 81 -2.09 3.93 -22.38
N ASP A 82 -2.46 3.00 -21.49
CA ASP A 82 -3.71 2.25 -21.66
C ASP A 82 -4.92 3.19 -21.48
N PRO A 83 -6.05 2.93 -22.18
CA PRO A 83 -7.26 3.70 -22.00
C PRO A 83 -7.76 3.66 -20.55
N LEU A 84 -8.16 4.82 -20.02
CA LEU A 84 -8.70 4.93 -18.66
C LEU A 84 -10.22 4.73 -18.71
N GLU A 85 -10.73 3.67 -18.08
CA GLU A 85 -12.16 3.30 -18.12
C GLU A 85 -13.10 4.41 -17.62
N TRP A 86 -12.61 5.31 -16.79
CA TRP A 86 -13.36 6.44 -16.22
C TRP A 86 -13.24 7.74 -17.03
N MET A 87 -12.43 7.77 -18.10
CA MET A 87 -12.27 8.94 -18.98
C MET A 87 -13.02 8.70 -20.30
N ALA A 88 -14.28 9.15 -20.35
CA ALA A 88 -15.17 8.88 -21.47
C ALA A 88 -14.72 9.49 -22.81
N ASP A 89 -13.88 10.52 -22.79
CA ASP A 89 -13.32 11.16 -24.00
C ASP A 89 -12.06 10.45 -24.52
N GLY A 90 -11.64 9.36 -23.86
CA GLY A 90 -10.43 8.62 -24.20
C GLY A 90 -9.14 9.40 -23.89
N SER A 91 -9.22 10.53 -23.19
CA SER A 91 -8.03 11.25 -22.77
C SER A 91 -7.28 10.46 -21.69
N GLY A 92 -5.96 10.40 -21.85
CA GLY A 92 -5.07 9.73 -20.90
C GLY A 92 -4.57 10.68 -19.81
N PHE A 93 -3.54 10.24 -19.10
CA PHE A 93 -2.85 11.07 -18.14
C PHE A 93 -2.15 12.27 -18.79
N SER A 94 -2.11 13.41 -18.08
CA SER A 94 -1.34 14.57 -18.52
C SER A 94 0.16 14.23 -18.60
N PRO A 95 0.96 14.95 -19.43
CA PRO A 95 2.41 14.74 -19.48
C PRO A 95 3.10 14.86 -18.12
N ALA A 96 2.64 15.78 -17.26
CA ALA A 96 3.17 15.96 -15.91
C ALA A 96 2.88 14.75 -15.01
N THR A 97 1.68 14.17 -15.12
CA THR A 97 1.28 12.95 -14.41
C THR A 97 2.11 11.75 -14.86
N VAL A 98 2.30 11.56 -16.18
CA VAL A 98 3.14 10.49 -16.73
C VAL A 98 4.59 10.63 -16.26
N ALA A 99 5.13 11.86 -16.26
CA ALA A 99 6.48 12.12 -15.77
C ALA A 99 6.64 11.80 -14.28
N LEU A 100 5.63 12.12 -13.45
CA LEU A 100 5.63 11.73 -12.04
C LEU A 100 5.55 10.21 -11.88
N ALA A 101 4.63 9.54 -12.56
CA ALA A 101 4.45 8.09 -12.48
C ALA A 101 5.74 7.33 -12.83
N ARG A 102 6.45 7.75 -13.89
CA ARG A 102 7.76 7.19 -14.25
C ARG A 102 8.82 7.40 -13.17
N ARG A 103 8.83 8.56 -12.49
CA ARG A 103 9.73 8.79 -11.33
C ARG A 103 9.40 7.88 -10.15
N LEU A 104 8.15 7.45 -10.03
CA LEU A 104 7.69 6.48 -9.02
C LEU A 104 7.84 5.02 -9.50
N GLY A 105 8.43 4.78 -10.66
CA GLY A 105 8.70 3.44 -11.21
C GLY A 105 7.54 2.77 -11.93
N TYR A 106 6.48 3.50 -12.28
CA TYR A 106 5.41 2.99 -13.15
C TYR A 106 5.79 3.10 -14.63
N GLN A 107 5.30 2.17 -15.46
CA GLN A 107 5.61 2.06 -16.89
C GLN A 107 4.37 2.27 -17.74
#